data_AF-A0A409V8N5-F1
#
_entry.id   AF-A0A409V8N5-F1
#
_cell.length_a   1.000
_cell.length_b   1.000
_cell.length_c   1.000
_cell.angle_alpha   90.00
_cell.angle_beta   90.00
_cell.angle_gamma   90.00
#
_symmetry.space_group_name_H-M   'P 1'
#
loop_
_entity.id
_entity.type
_entity.pdbx_description
1 polymer ?
#
loop_
_entity_poly.entity_id
_entity_poly.type
_entity_poly.pdbx_seq_one_letter_code
_entity_poly.pdbx_strand_id
1 'polypeptide(L)'
;LKGPKAGQSDIFAENLPGYADNIKLNSRGNFYVGLGAVRYEGISRLGPFLDLVGPYPNLKKFIAKVTPLALFDVFIPKHSMILEYDNNGNLVSSLHDPTAQVIPAAGEGFEHDNILYIGNFKIPFIGKLKLENLNND
;
A
#
# COMPACT_ATOMS: atom_id res chain seq x y z
N LEU A 1 21.74 -8.40 8.02
CA LEU A 1 22.55 -7.30 7.46
C LEU A 1 23.94 -7.37 8.09
N LYS A 2 25.01 -7.16 7.32
CA LYS A 2 26.38 -7.02 7.83
C LYS A 2 26.76 -5.55 7.74
N GLY A 3 27.45 -5.00 8.74
CA GLY A 3 27.89 -3.60 8.75
C GLY A 3 27.60 -2.88 10.07
N PRO A 4 28.01 -1.61 10.21
CA PRO A 4 27.95 -0.86 11.47
C PRO A 4 26.53 -0.69 12.05
N LYS A 5 25.51 -0.66 11.19
CA LYS A 5 24.09 -0.54 11.58
C LYS A 5 23.37 -1.90 11.68
N ALA A 6 24.08 -3.03 11.70
CA ALA A 6 23.46 -4.34 11.78
C ALA A 6 22.62 -4.47 13.07
N GLY A 7 21.36 -4.91 12.92
CA GLY A 7 20.42 -5.05 14.05
C GLY A 7 19.67 -3.76 14.43
N GLN A 8 19.95 -2.64 13.76
CA GLN A 8 19.21 -1.40 13.93
C GLN A 8 18.14 -1.24 12.86
N SER A 9 17.10 -0.48 13.16
CA SER A 9 16.07 -0.05 12.21
C SER A 9 15.84 1.45 12.35
N ASP A 10 15.74 2.13 11.21
CA ASP A 10 15.40 3.54 11.10
C ASP A 10 14.01 3.67 10.46
N ILE A 11 13.29 4.75 10.76
CA ILE A 11 12.02 5.06 10.09
C ILE A 11 12.34 5.67 8.73
N PHE A 12 11.86 5.03 7.66
CA PHE A 12 12.01 5.54 6.29
C PHE A 12 10.94 6.60 5.96
N ALA A 13 9.68 6.29 6.25
CA ALA A 13 8.55 7.22 6.11
C ALA A 13 7.50 6.91 7.18
N GLU A 14 6.84 7.93 7.69
CA GLU A 14 5.81 7.82 8.73
C GLU A 14 4.46 8.39 8.25
N ASN A 15 3.40 8.11 9.03
CA ASN A 15 2.05 8.62 8.79
C ASN A 15 1.54 8.43 7.34
N LEU A 16 1.82 7.27 6.75
CA LEU A 16 1.39 6.94 5.40
C LEU A 16 -0.14 7.03 5.25
N PRO A 17 -0.67 7.45 4.08
CA PRO A 17 -2.10 7.48 3.80
C PRO A 17 -2.74 6.08 3.64
N GLY A 18 -2.05 5.03 4.07
CA GLY A 18 -2.48 3.64 4.01
C GLY A 18 -1.52 2.70 4.71
N TYR A 19 -1.79 1.40 4.57
CA TYR A 19 -1.00 0.33 5.14
C TYR A 19 -0.03 -0.20 4.09
N ALA A 20 1.25 0.10 4.27
CA ALA A 20 2.30 -0.36 3.37
C ALA A 20 2.39 -1.89 3.33
N ASP A 21 2.61 -2.41 2.12
CA ASP A 21 2.77 -3.84 1.86
C ASP A 21 4.20 -4.10 1.34
N ASN A 22 4.48 -3.80 0.06
CA ASN A 22 5.81 -3.96 -0.53
C ASN A 22 6.47 -2.64 -0.92
N ILE A 23 7.81 -2.68 -0.99
CA ILE A 23 8.67 -1.58 -1.46
C ILE A 23 9.63 -2.09 -2.55
N LYS A 24 9.75 -1.35 -3.67
CA LYS A 24 10.63 -1.69 -4.80
C LYS A 24 11.30 -0.45 -5.37
N LEU A 25 12.58 -0.57 -5.71
CA LEU A 25 13.32 0.47 -6.42
C LEU A 25 12.81 0.59 -7.86
N ASN A 26 12.68 1.82 -8.36
CA ASN A 26 12.34 2.11 -9.74
C ASN A 26 13.58 2.57 -10.55
N SER A 27 13.43 2.78 -11.86
CA SER A 27 14.56 3.16 -12.73
C SER A 27 15.19 4.51 -12.41
N ARG A 28 14.46 5.38 -11.68
CA ARG A 28 14.90 6.72 -11.28
C ARG A 28 15.68 6.72 -9.96
N GLY A 29 15.81 5.57 -9.30
CA GLY A 29 16.45 5.45 -7.99
C GLY A 29 15.53 5.86 -6.83
N ASN A 30 14.23 6.00 -7.08
CA ASN A 30 13.19 6.16 -6.06
C ASN A 30 12.55 4.80 -5.75
N PHE A 31 11.66 4.77 -4.76
CA PHE A 31 10.94 3.58 -4.32
C PHE A 31 9.45 3.69 -4.57
N TYR A 32 8.87 2.71 -5.27
CA TYR A 32 7.44 2.49 -5.21
C TYR A 32 7.09 1.71 -3.95
N VAL A 33 6.12 2.23 -3.20
CA VAL A 33 5.53 1.62 -2.02
C VAL A 33 4.07 1.32 -2.32
N GLY A 34 3.73 0.04 -2.36
CA GLY A 34 2.35 -0.42 -2.50
C GLY A 34 1.59 -0.33 -1.19
N LEU A 35 0.31 0.05 -1.26
CA LEU A 35 -0.60 0.08 -0.12
C LEU A 35 -1.64 -1.05 -0.24
N GLY A 36 -1.65 -1.95 0.75
CA GLY A 36 -2.63 -3.05 0.83
C GLY A 36 -4.05 -2.58 1.20
N ALA A 37 -4.15 -1.38 1.78
CA ALA A 37 -5.39 -0.65 2.03
C ALA A 37 -5.07 0.82 2.30
N VAL A 38 -5.95 1.75 1.93
CA VAL A 38 -5.79 3.17 2.28
C VAL A 38 -6.45 3.50 3.63
N ARG A 39 -5.92 4.50 4.32
CA ARG A 39 -6.53 5.14 5.49
C ARG A 39 -7.44 6.27 5.00
N TYR A 40 -8.66 5.93 4.59
CA TYR A 40 -9.64 6.95 4.18
C TYR A 40 -10.57 7.30 5.33
N GLU A 41 -10.64 8.60 5.68
CA GLU A 41 -11.46 9.10 6.80
C GLU A 41 -12.97 9.09 6.53
N GLY A 42 -13.42 8.82 5.30
CA GLY A 42 -14.83 8.92 4.91
C GLY A 42 -15.72 7.69 5.15
N ILE A 43 -15.17 6.53 5.48
CA ILE A 43 -15.95 5.28 5.62
C ILE A 43 -16.52 5.09 7.04
N SER A 44 -15.86 5.68 8.04
CA SER A 44 -16.22 5.53 9.44
C SER A 44 -15.96 6.83 10.17
N ARG A 45 -16.95 7.30 10.94
CA ARG A 45 -16.80 8.47 11.84
C ARG A 45 -15.75 8.26 12.94
N LEU A 46 -15.35 7.02 13.18
CA LEU A 46 -14.38 6.64 14.20
C LEU A 46 -12.97 6.42 13.62
N GLY A 47 -12.77 6.69 12.33
CA GLY A 47 -11.51 6.47 11.63
C GLY A 47 -11.36 5.07 11.03
N PRO A 48 -10.19 4.77 10.42
CA PRO A 48 -9.93 3.51 9.74
C PRO A 48 -10.03 2.31 10.70
N PHE A 49 -10.74 1.26 10.27
CA PHE A 49 -10.99 0.06 11.09
C PHE A 49 -9.71 -0.56 11.67
N LEU A 50 -8.66 -0.67 10.85
CA LEU A 50 -7.40 -1.28 11.26
C LEU A 50 -6.63 -0.43 12.28
N ASP A 51 -6.76 0.90 12.23
CA ASP A 51 -6.16 1.80 13.22
C ASP A 51 -6.92 1.75 14.56
N LEU A 52 -8.24 1.56 14.52
CA LEU A 52 -9.05 1.43 15.73
C LEU A 52 -8.77 0.12 16.48
N VAL A 53 -8.63 -0.98 15.74
CA VAL A 53 -8.43 -2.32 16.30
C VAL A 53 -6.94 -2.62 16.56
N GLY A 54 -6.04 -1.99 15.80
CA GLY A 54 -4.58 -2.15 15.83
C GLY A 54 -3.95 -2.16 17.23
N PRO A 55 -4.26 -1.18 18.10
CA PRO A 55 -3.70 -1.07 19.45
C PRO A 55 -4.11 -2.17 20.44
N TYR A 56 -5.09 -3.03 20.11
CA TYR A 56 -5.68 -3.99 21.05
C TYR A 56 -5.41 -5.46 20.62
N PRO A 57 -4.32 -6.10 21.09
CA PRO A 57 -3.93 -7.44 20.65
C PRO A 57 -4.97 -8.53 20.91
N ASN A 58 -5.64 -8.49 22.07
CA ASN A 58 -6.66 -9.48 22.43
C ASN A 58 -7.92 -9.33 21.57
N LEU A 59 -8.31 -8.10 21.26
CA LEU A 59 -9.43 -7.80 20.37
C LEU A 59 -9.14 -8.28 18.94
N LYS A 60 -7.95 -7.98 18.40
CA LYS A 60 -7.49 -8.51 17.10
C LYS A 60 -7.60 -10.03 17.02
N LYS A 61 -7.07 -10.71 18.04
CA LYS A 61 -7.11 -12.18 18.12
C LYS A 61 -8.54 -12.72 18.17
N PHE A 62 -9.43 -12.05 18.89
CA PHE A 62 -10.84 -12.45 18.96
C PHE A 62 -11.52 -12.29 17.59
N ILE A 63 -11.45 -11.09 16.99
CA ILE A 63 -12.09 -10.80 15.69
C ILE A 63 -11.60 -11.79 14.63
N ALA A 64 -10.29 -12.04 14.55
CA ALA A 64 -9.70 -12.98 13.59
C ALA A 64 -10.14 -14.44 13.78
N LYS A 65 -10.57 -14.84 14.99
CA LYS A 65 -11.08 -16.21 15.27
C LYS A 65 -12.56 -16.36 14.95
N VAL A 66 -13.35 -15.30 15.14
CA VAL A 66 -14.82 -15.36 15.02
C VAL A 66 -15.34 -14.85 13.68
N THR A 67 -14.48 -14.17 12.90
CA THR A 67 -14.85 -13.52 11.64
C THR A 67 -14.05 -14.12 10.49
N PRO A 68 -14.70 -14.65 9.43
CA PRO A 68 -14.02 -15.02 8.20
C PRO A 68 -13.20 -13.85 7.63
N LEU A 69 -11.98 -14.13 7.14
CA LEU A 69 -11.09 -13.10 6.57
C LEU A 69 -11.76 -12.29 5.44
N ALA A 70 -12.65 -12.91 4.67
CA ALA A 70 -13.37 -12.25 3.58
C ALA A 70 -14.29 -11.10 4.05
N LEU A 71 -14.78 -11.12 5.30
CA LEU A 71 -15.63 -10.04 5.82
C LEU A 71 -14.84 -8.78 6.17
N PHE A 72 -13.52 -8.87 6.34
CA PHE A 72 -12.70 -7.69 6.62
C PHE A 72 -12.73 -6.71 5.44
N ASP A 73 -12.89 -7.21 4.22
CA ASP A 73 -12.91 -6.42 2.99
C ASP A 73 -14.04 -5.39 2.96
N VAL A 74 -15.14 -5.65 3.67
CA VAL A 74 -16.27 -4.72 3.79
C VAL A 74 -15.86 -3.45 4.54
N PHE A 75 -14.87 -3.53 5.43
CA PHE A 75 -14.37 -2.41 6.21
C PHE A 75 -13.21 -1.68 5.54
N ILE A 76 -12.74 -2.17 4.40
CA ILE A 76 -11.61 -1.58 3.66
C ILE A 76 -12.13 -0.70 2.51
N PRO A 77 -11.69 0.56 2.41
CA PRO A 77 -11.99 1.41 1.26
C PRO A 77 -11.58 0.77 -0.06
N LYS A 78 -12.44 0.91 -1.07
CA LYS A 78 -12.04 0.71 -2.46
C LYS A 78 -11.22 1.92 -2.90
N HIS A 79 -9.91 1.78 -2.87
CA HIS A 79 -8.97 2.76 -3.40
C HIS A 79 -7.63 2.06 -3.57
N SER A 80 -7.14 2.01 -4.81
CA SER A 80 -5.82 1.47 -5.10
C SER A 80 -4.80 2.61 -5.19
N MET A 81 -3.70 2.50 -4.46
CA MET A 81 -2.71 3.56 -4.37
C MET A 81 -1.29 3.00 -4.30
N ILE A 82 -0.39 3.60 -5.07
CA ILE A 82 1.06 3.39 -5.00
C ILE A 82 1.70 4.75 -4.70
N LEU A 83 2.61 4.78 -3.74
CA LEU A 83 3.38 5.96 -3.39
C LEU A 83 4.78 5.85 -4.00
N GLU A 84 5.36 6.95 -4.45
CA GLU A 84 6.77 7.03 -4.84
C GLU A 84 7.53 7.86 -3.81
N TYR A 85 8.57 7.28 -3.22
CA TYR A 85 9.44 7.94 -2.24
C TYR A 85 10.87 8.04 -2.75
N ASP A 86 11.56 9.14 -2.47
CA ASP A 86 13.00 9.25 -2.73
C ASP A 86 13.83 8.46 -1.69
N ASN A 87 15.16 8.45 -1.86
CA ASN A 87 16.08 7.77 -0.94
C ASN A 87 16.12 8.36 0.47
N ASN A 88 15.55 9.54 0.69
CA ASN A 88 15.49 10.21 1.98
C ASN A 88 14.13 10.02 2.67
N GLY A 89 13.19 9.30 2.05
CA GLY A 89 11.85 9.11 2.58
C GLY A 89 10.88 10.25 2.28
N ASN A 90 11.21 11.15 1.35
CA ASN A 90 10.28 12.20 0.91
C ASN A 90 9.33 11.65 -0.15
N LEU A 91 8.04 11.98 -0.04
CA LEU A 91 7.06 11.64 -1.06
C LEU A 91 7.34 12.44 -2.34
N VAL A 92 7.58 11.75 -3.45
CA VAL A 92 7.84 12.30 -4.78
C VAL A 92 6.55 12.38 -5.60
N SER A 93 5.79 11.29 -5.63
CA SER A 93 4.56 11.19 -6.40
C SER A 93 3.62 10.16 -5.78
N SER A 94 2.37 10.13 -6.24
CA SER A 94 1.41 9.11 -5.86
C SER A 94 0.48 8.78 -7.02
N LEU A 95 0.27 7.48 -7.25
CA LEU A 95 -0.62 6.96 -8.29
C LEU A 95 -1.91 6.47 -7.64
N HIS A 96 -3.06 6.88 -8.17
CA HIS A 96 -4.36 6.63 -7.57
C HIS A 96 -5.33 6.01 -8.57
N ASP A 97 -6.03 4.97 -8.15
CA ASP A 97 -7.31 4.54 -8.72
C ASP A 97 -8.37 4.56 -7.60
N PRO A 98 -9.10 5.69 -7.44
CA PRO A 98 -10.15 5.83 -6.44
C PRO A 98 -11.37 4.91 -6.68
N THR A 99 -11.52 4.39 -7.90
CA THR A 99 -12.64 3.50 -8.22
C THR A 99 -12.32 2.05 -7.89
N ALA A 100 -11.02 1.71 -7.94
CA ALA A 100 -10.46 0.38 -7.70
C ALA A 100 -11.22 -0.72 -8.46
N GLN A 101 -11.70 -0.41 -9.67
CA GLN A 101 -12.57 -1.31 -10.45
C GLN A 101 -11.80 -2.52 -10.99
N VAL A 102 -10.52 -2.34 -11.34
CA VAL A 102 -9.68 -3.39 -11.91
C VAL A 102 -8.80 -4.01 -10.84
N ILE A 103 -8.14 -3.17 -10.03
CA ILE A 103 -7.21 -3.61 -8.99
C ILE A 103 -7.72 -3.04 -7.66
N PRO A 104 -8.24 -3.88 -6.74
CA PRO A 104 -8.85 -3.40 -5.51
C PRO A 104 -7.89 -2.65 -4.56
N ALA A 105 -6.62 -3.06 -4.54
CA ALA A 105 -5.54 -2.45 -3.78
C ALA A 105 -4.19 -2.75 -4.46
N ALA A 106 -3.25 -1.82 -4.46
CA ALA A 106 -1.95 -2.01 -5.09
C ALA A 106 -0.91 -2.38 -4.03
N GLY A 107 -0.76 -3.66 -3.72
CA GLY A 107 0.20 -4.15 -2.71
C GLY A 107 1.65 -4.15 -3.22
N GLU A 108 1.86 -4.09 -4.53
CA GLU A 108 3.19 -4.03 -5.15
C GLU A 108 3.17 -3.14 -6.39
N GLY A 109 4.23 -2.35 -6.56
CA GLY A 109 4.54 -1.62 -7.79
C GLY A 109 5.95 -2.00 -8.25
N PHE A 110 6.05 -2.75 -9.34
CA PHE A 110 7.34 -3.16 -9.92
C PHE A 110 7.49 -2.53 -11.30
N GLU A 111 8.53 -1.72 -11.48
CA GLU A 111 8.78 -1.06 -12.76
C GLU A 111 9.81 -1.84 -13.59
N HIS A 112 9.46 -2.10 -14.85
CA HIS A 112 10.36 -2.71 -15.83
C HIS A 112 9.95 -2.28 -17.23
N ASP A 113 10.93 -1.88 -18.05
CA ASP A 113 10.74 -1.48 -19.46
C ASP A 113 9.57 -0.48 -19.67
N ASN A 114 9.56 0.61 -18.89
CA ASN A 114 8.54 1.67 -18.93
C ASN A 114 7.10 1.20 -18.58
N ILE A 115 6.97 0.02 -17.97
CA ILE A 115 5.71 -0.53 -17.49
C ILE A 115 5.79 -0.69 -15.97
N LEU A 116 4.76 -0.18 -15.28
CA LEU A 116 4.50 -0.47 -13.89
C LEU A 116 3.58 -1.69 -13.78
N TYR A 117 4.13 -2.77 -13.24
CA TYR A 117 3.40 -3.98 -12.89
C TYR A 117 2.82 -3.80 -11.49
N ILE A 118 1.51 -3.97 -11.38
CA ILE A 118 0.77 -3.74 -10.14
C ILE A 118 0.27 -5.09 -9.60
N GLY A 119 0.79 -5.47 -8.43
CA GLY A 119 0.44 -6.70 -7.74
C GLY A 119 -0.69 -6.51 -6.72
N ASN A 120 -1.54 -7.53 -6.59
CA ASN A 120 -2.57 -7.60 -5.57
C ASN A 120 -2.74 -9.06 -5.10
N PHE A 121 -2.93 -9.26 -3.80
CA PHE A 121 -2.96 -10.58 -3.15
C PHE A 121 -4.29 -11.34 -3.28
N LYS A 122 -5.28 -10.82 -4.00
CA LYS A 122 -6.63 -11.43 -4.16
C LYS A 122 -7.02 -11.71 -5.60
N ILE A 123 -6.51 -10.95 -6.56
CA ILE A 123 -6.91 -11.08 -7.96
C ILE A 123 -6.00 -12.09 -8.69
N PRO A 124 -6.52 -12.85 -9.68
CA PRO A 124 -5.75 -13.89 -10.38
C PRO A 124 -4.91 -13.35 -11.55
N PHE A 125 -4.61 -12.05 -11.58
CA PHE A 125 -3.87 -11.40 -12.66
C PHE A 125 -2.96 -10.28 -12.14
N ILE A 126 -2.05 -9.81 -13.00
CA ILE A 126 -1.15 -8.69 -12.71
C ILE A 126 -1.62 -7.48 -13.50
N GLY A 127 -1.76 -6.35 -12.82
CA GLY A 127 -2.03 -5.06 -13.46
C GLY A 127 -0.83 -4.56 -14.26
N LYS A 128 -1.08 -3.89 -15.38
CA LYS A 128 -0.02 -3.23 -16.16
C LYS A 128 -0.44 -1.81 -16.45
N LEU A 129 0.42 -0.86 -16.09
CA LEU A 129 0.26 0.56 -16.39
C LEU A 129 1.48 1.02 -17.17
N LYS A 130 1.26 1.56 -18.37
CA LYS A 130 2.34 2.17 -19.14
C LYS A 130 2.65 3.55 -18.56
N LEU A 131 3.90 3.78 -18.17
CA LEU A 131 4.29 5.01 -17.49
C LEU A 131 4.29 6.23 -18.42
N GLU A 132 4.49 6.03 -19.73
CA GLU A 132 4.33 7.07 -20.75
C GLU A 132 2.95 7.75 -20.72
N ASN A 133 1.90 7.03 -20.30
CA ASN A 133 0.55 7.58 -20.21
C ASN A 133 0.39 8.57 -19.05
N LEU A 134 1.28 8.54 -18.05
CA LEU A 134 1.19 9.42 -16.88
C LEU A 134 1.81 10.80 -17.11
N ASN A 135 2.60 10.97 -18.18
CA ASN A 135 3.27 12.23 -18.50
C ASN A 135 2.46 13.10 -19.48
N ASN A 136 1.26 12.66 -19.88
CA ASN A 136 0.41 13.33 -20.87
C ASN A 136 -0.80 14.07 -20.25
N ASP A 137 -0.89 14.08 -18.92
CA ASP A 137 -1.86 14.86 -18.13
C ASP A 137 -1.13 15.98 -17.36
#